data_AF-A0A1Y3BCX2-F1
#
_entry.id   AF-A0A1Y3BCX2-F1
#
_cell.length_a   1.000
_cell.length_b   1.000
_cell.length_c   1.000
_cell.angle_alpha   90.00
_cell.angle_beta   90.00
_cell.angle_gamma   90.00
#
_symmetry.space_group_name_H-M   'P 1'
#
loop_
_entity.id
_entity.type
_entity.pdbx_description
1 polymer ?
#
loop_
_entity_poly.entity_id
_entity_poly.type
_entity_poly.pdbx_seq_one_letter_code
_entity_poly.pdbx_strand_id
1 'polypeptide(L)'
;MVDSCANIITGDQFYNFLNHNFDRHYKTNRAPLGVFFHASWLKLNPEYLDAFVQWIDEVLDKNDVYFVTMTQVLQWMQQPTPLNSIREFSPWKEKCEVHGQPHCNLQNACALSTRELPGETVRLHTCVECPQNYPWLEDPTGDYFAF
;
A
#
# COMPACT_ATOMS: atom_id res chain seq x y z
N MET A 1 -5.16 8.82 -9.55
CA MET A 1 -3.99 7.96 -9.32
C MET A 1 -2.78 8.63 -9.92
N VAL A 2 -1.60 8.48 -9.34
CA VAL A 2 -0.40 9.23 -9.75
C VAL A 2 0.06 8.83 -11.15
N ASP A 3 0.03 7.54 -11.48
CA ASP A 3 0.42 7.03 -12.80
C ASP A 3 -0.51 7.46 -13.96
N SER A 4 -1.68 8.04 -13.65
CA SER A 4 -2.57 8.62 -14.67
C SER A 4 -2.19 10.06 -15.06
N CYS A 5 -1.24 10.70 -14.37
CA CYS A 5 -0.74 12.03 -14.68
C CYS A 5 0.27 11.98 -15.83
N ALA A 6 -0.23 11.87 -17.06
CA ALA A 6 0.58 11.63 -18.27
C ALA A 6 1.62 12.73 -18.60
N ASN A 7 1.53 13.90 -17.97
CA ASN A 7 2.47 15.00 -18.14
C ASN A 7 3.72 14.89 -17.24
N ILE A 8 3.78 13.91 -16.34
CA ILE A 8 4.96 13.61 -15.53
C ILE A 8 5.84 12.65 -16.32
N ILE A 9 6.95 13.18 -16.84
CA ILE A 9 7.89 12.44 -17.70
C ILE A 9 9.34 12.45 -17.18
N THR A 10 9.59 13.10 -16.04
CA THR A 10 10.91 13.11 -15.35
C THR A 10 10.76 13.05 -13.84
N GLY A 11 11.79 12.58 -13.13
CA GLY A 11 11.86 12.59 -11.66
C GLY A 11 11.66 13.98 -11.05
N ASP A 12 12.26 15.02 -11.63
CA ASP A 12 12.10 16.41 -11.16
C ASP A 12 10.65 16.90 -11.25
N GLN A 13 9.96 16.58 -12.34
CA GLN A 13 8.54 16.93 -12.48
C GLN A 13 7.70 16.20 -11.43
N PHE A 14 8.02 14.94 -11.17
CA PHE A 14 7.32 14.15 -10.16
C PHE A 14 7.56 14.70 -8.75
N TYR A 15 8.80 15.02 -8.40
CA TYR A 15 9.15 15.66 -7.12
C TYR A 15 8.42 17.00 -6.93
N ASN A 16 8.41 17.86 -7.94
CA ASN A 16 7.69 19.14 -7.90
C ASN A 16 6.18 18.94 -7.79
N PHE A 17 5.63 17.93 -8.47
CA PHE A 17 4.23 17.54 -8.37
C PHE A 17 3.86 17.11 -6.94
N LEU A 18 4.72 16.30 -6.29
CA LEU A 18 4.52 15.86 -4.90
C LEU A 18 4.51 17.07 -3.96
N ASN A 19 5.51 17.94 -4.05
CA ASN A 19 5.59 19.15 -3.23
C ASN A 19 4.40 20.10 -3.43
N HIS A 20 3.99 20.32 -4.69
CA HIS A 20 2.85 21.17 -4.98
C HIS A 20 1.56 20.65 -4.33
N ASN A 21 1.28 19.35 -4.45
CA ASN A 21 0.08 18.75 -3.87
C ASN A 21 0.17 18.63 -2.34
N PHE A 22 1.35 18.36 -1.80
CA PHE A 22 1.59 18.43 -0.37
C PHE A 22 1.26 19.81 0.18
N ASP A 23 1.79 20.87 -0.42
CA ASP A 23 1.55 22.25 0.01
C ASP A 23 0.08 22.65 -0.06
N ARG A 24 -0.65 22.20 -1.09
CA ARG A 24 -2.09 22.44 -1.20
C ARG A 24 -2.87 21.95 0.01
N HIS A 25 -2.49 20.80 0.56
CA HIS A 25 -3.12 20.23 1.75
C HIS A 25 -2.55 20.85 3.03
N TYR A 26 -1.22 20.91 3.13
CA TYR A 26 -0.49 21.31 4.32
C TYR A 26 -0.73 22.78 4.72
N LYS A 27 -0.82 23.68 3.72
CA LYS A 27 -1.05 25.13 3.92
C LYS A 27 -2.52 25.52 4.04
N THR A 28 -3.46 24.58 3.89
CA THR A 28 -4.90 24.85 3.97
C THR A 28 -5.54 24.11 5.15
N ASN A 29 -6.49 23.20 4.89
CA ASN A 29 -7.27 22.50 5.91
C ASN A 29 -6.62 21.20 6.42
N ARG A 30 -5.43 20.85 5.92
CA ARG A 30 -4.70 19.61 6.27
C ARG A 30 -5.55 18.35 6.06
N ALA A 31 -6.41 18.34 5.05
CA ALA A 31 -7.08 17.12 4.63
C ALA A 31 -6.03 16.03 4.30
N PRO A 32 -6.28 14.74 4.62
CA PRO A 32 -5.35 13.66 4.30
C PRO A 32 -4.96 13.67 2.81
N LEU A 33 -3.66 13.67 2.52
CA LEU A 33 -3.14 13.57 1.17
C LEU A 33 -3.06 12.10 0.76
N GLY A 34 -3.86 11.71 -0.23
CA GLY A 34 -3.80 10.38 -0.82
C GLY A 34 -2.78 10.32 -1.96
N VAL A 35 -1.74 9.49 -1.81
CA VAL A 35 -0.76 9.24 -2.86
C VAL A 35 -0.91 7.81 -3.36
N PHE A 36 -1.66 7.63 -4.46
CA PHE A 36 -2.09 6.32 -4.96
C PHE A 36 -1.28 5.89 -6.18
N PHE A 37 -0.66 4.71 -6.12
CA PHE A 37 0.26 4.20 -7.14
C PHE A 37 -0.04 2.77 -7.56
N HIS A 38 0.37 2.42 -8.77
CA HIS A 38 0.72 1.05 -9.13
C HIS A 38 2.22 0.79 -8.91
N ALA A 39 2.57 -0.39 -8.36
CA ALA A 39 3.97 -0.77 -8.12
C ALA A 39 4.81 -0.83 -9.41
N SER A 40 4.19 -1.21 -10.53
CA SER A 40 4.85 -1.26 -11.84
C SER A 40 5.35 0.12 -12.29
N TRP A 41 4.60 1.19 -12.01
CA TRP A 41 4.96 2.54 -12.44
C TRP A 41 6.24 3.04 -11.77
N LEU A 42 6.41 2.78 -10.47
CA LEU A 42 7.66 3.12 -9.76
C LEU A 42 8.81 2.19 -10.17
N LYS A 43 8.55 0.88 -10.31
CA LYS A 43 9.60 -0.10 -10.63
C LYS A 43 10.17 0.09 -12.04
N LEU A 44 9.34 0.47 -13.01
CA LEU A 44 9.78 0.67 -14.40
C LEU A 44 10.50 2.00 -14.62
N ASN A 45 10.37 2.96 -13.70
CA ASN A 45 10.96 4.29 -13.80
C ASN A 45 11.79 4.60 -12.54
N PRO A 46 13.07 4.17 -12.48
CA PRO A 46 13.91 4.33 -11.29
C PRO A 46 14.02 5.78 -10.80
N GLU A 47 14.05 6.75 -11.72
CA GLU A 47 14.07 8.18 -11.37
C GLU A 47 12.84 8.63 -10.56
N TYR A 48 11.68 7.99 -10.75
CA TYR A 48 10.48 8.31 -9.99
C TYR A 48 10.56 7.71 -8.59
N LEU A 49 11.13 6.51 -8.46
CA LEU A 49 11.36 5.90 -7.17
C LEU A 49 12.37 6.72 -6.35
N ASP A 50 13.48 7.13 -6.96
CA ASP A 50 14.50 7.96 -6.31
C ASP A 50 13.90 9.30 -5.84
N ALA A 51 13.16 9.98 -6.71
CA ALA A 51 12.48 11.23 -6.36
C ALA A 51 11.43 11.05 -5.25
N PHE A 52 10.72 9.91 -5.24
CA PHE A 52 9.71 9.61 -4.22
C PHE A 52 10.33 9.32 -2.86
N VAL A 53 11.40 8.52 -2.82
CA VAL A 53 12.14 8.22 -1.57
C VAL A 53 12.75 9.50 -1.01
N GLN A 54 13.40 10.31 -1.86
CA GLN A 54 13.92 11.61 -1.45
C GLN A 54 12.83 12.51 -0.86
N TRP A 55 11.67 12.60 -1.54
CA TRP A 55 10.56 13.40 -1.05
C TRP A 55 10.00 12.91 0.29
N ILE A 56 9.92 11.58 0.49
CA ILE A 56 9.51 11.00 1.78
C ILE A 56 10.46 11.44 2.89
N ASP A 57 11.77 11.30 2.69
CA ASP A 57 12.77 11.66 3.70
C ASP A 57 12.67 13.15 4.11
N GLU A 58 12.57 14.05 3.13
CA GLU A 58 12.45 15.51 3.37
C GLU A 58 11.12 15.92 4.03
N VAL A 59 10.05 15.17 3.80
CA VAL A 59 8.75 15.40 4.45
C VAL A 59 8.74 14.84 5.86
N LEU A 60 9.39 13.71 6.11
CA LEU A 60 9.54 13.10 7.43
C LEU A 60 10.40 13.94 8.39
N ASP A 61 11.26 14.83 7.88
CA ASP A 61 11.94 15.85 8.69
C ASP A 61 10.97 16.81 9.41
N LYS A 62 9.69 16.86 8.99
CA LYS A 62 8.65 17.65 9.64
C LYS A 62 8.00 16.84 10.77
N ASN A 63 8.08 17.36 11.99
CA ASN A 63 7.55 16.72 13.20
C ASN A 63 6.01 16.58 13.25
N ASP A 64 5.28 17.17 12.29
CA ASP A 64 3.83 17.20 12.23
C ASP A 64 3.24 16.50 10.98
N VAL A 65 4.04 15.69 10.29
CA VAL A 65 3.62 14.87 9.15
C VAL A 65 3.77 13.39 9.47
N TYR A 66 2.76 12.59 9.11
CA TYR A 66 2.70 11.16 9.40
C TYR A 66 2.24 10.38 8.16
N PHE A 67 2.99 9.34 7.81
CA PHE A 67 2.56 8.34 6.82
C PHE A 67 1.82 7.24 7.55
N VAL A 68 0.53 7.08 7.24
CA VAL A 68 -0.37 6.17 7.96
C VAL A 68 -1.24 5.37 6.99
N THR A 69 -1.81 4.28 7.47
CA THR A 69 -2.80 3.50 6.71
C THR A 69 -4.15 4.22 6.62
N MET A 70 -4.99 3.83 5.67
CA MET A 70 -6.35 4.39 5.55
C MET A 70 -7.20 4.14 6.80
N THR A 71 -7.05 2.97 7.44
CA THR A 71 -7.72 2.67 8.72
C THR A 71 -7.30 3.62 9.83
N GLN A 72 -6.00 3.95 9.91
CA GLN A 72 -5.47 4.90 10.89
C GLN A 72 -5.96 6.34 10.67
N VAL A 73 -6.19 6.74 9.42
CA VAL A 73 -6.87 8.01 9.11
C VAL A 73 -8.30 8.01 9.66
N LEU A 74 -9.06 6.94 9.43
CA LEU A 74 -10.43 6.82 9.93
C LEU A 74 -10.49 6.81 11.47
N GLN A 75 -9.57 6.11 12.13
CA GLN A 75 -9.45 6.11 13.59
C GLN A 75 -9.18 7.52 14.13
N TRP A 76 -8.33 8.29 13.47
CA TRP A 76 -8.11 9.70 13.84
C TRP A 76 -9.35 10.56 13.58
N MET A 77 -10.11 10.34 12.51
CA MET A 77 -11.37 11.06 12.28
C MET A 77 -12.45 10.72 13.32
N GLN A 78 -12.49 9.48 13.79
CA GLN A 78 -13.38 9.04 14.87
C GLN A 78 -13.00 9.65 16.22
N GLN A 79 -11.70 9.84 16.47
CA GLN A 79 -11.17 10.46 17.68
C GLN A 79 -10.06 11.48 17.33
N PRO A 80 -10.45 12.71 16.92
CA PRO A 80 -9.49 13.73 16.52
C PRO A 80 -8.51 14.05 17.65
N THR A 81 -7.23 13.77 17.40
CA THR A 81 -6.16 13.92 18.39
C THR A 81 -5.22 15.04 17.95
N PRO A 82 -4.97 16.08 18.78
CA PRO A 82 -4.11 17.20 18.43
C PRO A 82 -2.63 16.81 18.38
N LEU A 83 -1.82 17.55 17.61
CA LEU A 83 -0.40 17.24 17.35
C LEU A 83 0.46 17.10 18.61
N ASN A 84 0.14 17.80 19.70
CA ASN A 84 0.86 17.67 20.98
C ASN A 84 0.68 16.30 21.65
N SER A 85 -0.38 15.56 21.32
CA SER A 85 -0.73 14.26 21.89
C SER A 85 -0.75 13.13 20.86
N ILE A 86 -0.55 13.46 19.57
CA ILE A 86 -0.60 12.47 18.48
C ILE A 86 0.49 11.40 18.61
N ARG A 87 1.63 11.74 19.22
CA ARG A 87 2.70 10.79 19.56
C ARG A 87 2.25 9.72 20.56
N GLU A 88 1.21 9.98 21.33
CA GLU A 88 0.60 9.03 22.28
C GLU A 88 -0.70 8.40 21.74
N PHE A 89 -1.04 8.66 20.48
CA PHE A 89 -2.25 8.11 19.87
C PHE A 89 -2.11 6.61 19.61
N SER A 90 -2.65 5.80 20.53
CA SER A 90 -2.50 4.34 20.52
C SER A 90 -2.84 3.67 19.18
N PRO A 91 -3.88 4.06 18.41
CA PRO A 91 -4.18 3.41 17.13
C PRO A 91 -3.06 3.55 16.08
N TRP A 92 -2.24 4.59 16.17
CA TRP A 92 -1.09 4.76 15.29
C TRP A 92 0.16 3.99 15.77
N LYS A 93 0.13 3.45 16.99
CA LYS A 93 1.22 2.61 17.55
C LYS A 93 1.01 1.11 17.31
N GLU A 94 -0.07 0.69 16.67
CA GLU A 94 -0.28 -0.72 16.34
C GLU A 94 0.85 -1.21 15.40
N LYS A 95 1.53 -2.29 15.77
CA LYS A 95 2.67 -2.85 15.01
C LYS A 95 3.77 -1.80 14.74
N CYS A 96 4.00 -0.89 15.70
CA CYS A 96 5.00 0.18 15.63
C CYS A 96 6.40 -0.34 15.25
N GLU A 97 6.84 -1.42 15.89
CA GLU A 97 8.02 -2.18 15.46
C GLU A 97 7.64 -3.65 15.36
N VAL A 98 7.63 -4.17 14.13
CA VAL A 98 7.36 -5.58 13.88
C VAL A 98 8.68 -6.34 13.91
N HIS A 99 8.93 -7.02 15.03
CA HIS A 99 10.03 -7.97 15.19
C HIS A 99 9.50 -9.40 15.10
N GLY A 100 10.32 -10.33 14.59
CA GLY A 100 9.98 -11.76 14.55
C GLY A 100 10.34 -12.46 13.25
N GLN A 101 10.02 -13.75 13.19
CA GLN A 101 10.17 -14.57 11.99
C GLN A 101 8.90 -14.46 11.12
N PRO A 102 9.01 -14.64 9.79
CA PRO A 102 7.84 -14.77 8.94
C PRO A 102 6.98 -15.95 9.38
N HIS A 103 5.69 -15.92 9.05
CA HIS A 103 4.75 -16.99 9.45
C HIS A 103 5.18 -18.38 8.94
N CYS A 104 5.84 -18.43 7.79
CA CYS A 104 6.49 -19.63 7.28
C CYS A 104 7.84 -19.29 6.63
N ASN A 105 8.80 -20.22 6.68
CA ASN A 105 10.13 -20.04 6.07
C ASN A 105 10.17 -20.37 4.57
N LEU A 106 9.46 -21.43 4.17
CA LEU A 106 9.23 -21.78 2.77
C LEU A 106 7.73 -21.69 2.49
N GLN A 107 7.37 -20.96 1.44
CA GLN A 107 5.97 -20.90 1.00
C GLN A 107 5.68 -22.10 0.10
N ASN A 108 4.47 -22.63 0.18
CA ASN A 108 3.95 -23.56 -0.80
C ASN A 108 3.70 -22.82 -2.13
N ALA A 109 4.14 -23.41 -3.24
CA ALA A 109 3.92 -22.89 -4.58
C ALA A 109 2.88 -23.74 -5.31
N CYS A 110 1.61 -23.44 -5.08
CA CYS A 110 0.48 -24.23 -5.55
C CYS A 110 0.19 -23.89 -7.02
N ALA A 111 0.43 -24.83 -7.95
CA ALA A 111 0.02 -24.69 -9.34
C ALA A 111 -1.43 -25.19 -9.48
N LEU A 112 -2.37 -24.24 -9.57
CA LEU A 112 -3.80 -24.51 -9.46
C LEU A 112 -4.53 -24.11 -10.76
N SER A 113 -5.69 -24.72 -10.97
CA SER A 113 -6.61 -24.36 -12.05
C SER A 113 -8.03 -24.27 -11.50
N THR A 114 -8.94 -23.64 -12.23
CA THR A 114 -10.37 -23.59 -11.90
C THR A 114 -11.18 -23.58 -13.19
N ARG A 115 -12.43 -24.07 -13.13
CA ARG A 115 -13.36 -24.02 -14.27
C ARG A 115 -13.72 -22.58 -14.64
N GLU A 116 -13.64 -21.65 -13.69
CA GLU A 116 -13.94 -20.22 -13.90
C GLU A 116 -12.85 -19.51 -14.74
N LEU A 117 -11.66 -20.11 -14.87
CA LEU A 117 -10.54 -19.64 -15.69
C LEU A 117 -10.05 -20.78 -16.59
N PRO A 118 -10.85 -21.18 -17.60
CA PRO A 118 -10.56 -22.36 -18.40
C PRO A 118 -9.28 -22.18 -19.20
N GLY A 119 -8.37 -23.16 -19.09
CA GLY A 119 -7.10 -23.17 -19.82
C GLY A 119 -5.95 -22.46 -19.12
N GLU A 120 -6.19 -21.82 -17.97
CA GLU A 120 -5.14 -21.18 -17.18
C GLU A 120 -4.66 -22.08 -16.04
N THR A 121 -3.35 -22.01 -15.76
CA THR A 121 -2.76 -22.56 -14.54
C THR A 121 -2.08 -21.41 -13.80
N VAL A 122 -2.61 -21.06 -12.64
CA VAL A 122 -2.15 -19.94 -11.84
C VAL A 122 -1.38 -20.45 -10.63
N ARG A 123 -0.24 -19.81 -10.33
CA ARG A 123 0.55 -20.13 -9.14
C ARG A 123 0.13 -19.27 -7.96
N LEU A 124 -0.35 -19.92 -6.90
CA LEU A 124 -0.67 -19.30 -5.62
C LEU A 124 0.43 -19.63 -4.61
N HIS A 125 1.09 -18.59 -4.09
CA HIS A 125 2.09 -18.72 -3.04
C HIS A 125 1.45 -18.50 -1.67
N THR A 126 1.54 -19.49 -0.79
CA THR A 126 0.90 -19.43 0.54
C THR A 126 1.69 -20.19 1.61
N CYS A 127 1.50 -19.81 2.88
CA CYS A 127 2.05 -20.56 4.01
C CYS A 127 1.13 -21.71 4.48
N VAL A 128 -0.12 -21.75 4.02
CA VAL A 128 -1.06 -22.83 4.34
C VAL A 128 -1.00 -23.94 3.29
N GLU A 129 -1.65 -25.07 3.56
CA GLU A 129 -1.79 -26.16 2.59
C GLU A 129 -2.43 -25.66 1.28
N CYS A 130 -2.03 -26.24 0.15
CA CYS A 130 -2.57 -25.86 -1.14
C CYS A 130 -4.07 -26.24 -1.21
N PRO A 131 -4.95 -25.30 -1.62
CA PRO A 131 -6.34 -25.64 -1.88
C PRO A 131 -6.45 -26.58 -3.08
N GLN A 132 -7.62 -27.20 -3.27
CA GLN A 132 -7.85 -28.15 -4.36
C GLN A 132 -7.96 -27.44 -5.72
N ASN A 133 -8.61 -26.27 -5.74
CA ASN A 133 -8.81 -25.44 -6.92
C ASN A 133 -8.22 -24.05 -6.72
N TYR A 134 -8.01 -23.33 -7.83
CA TYR A 134 -7.63 -21.92 -7.76
C TYR A 134 -8.80 -21.09 -7.23
N PRO A 135 -8.64 -20.37 -6.10
CA PRO A 135 -9.72 -19.56 -5.56
C PRO A 135 -10.18 -18.48 -6.53
N TRP A 136 -11.49 -18.40 -6.76
CA TRP A 136 -12.10 -17.42 -7.65
C TRP A 136 -13.45 -16.93 -7.13
N LEU A 137 -14.30 -16.38 -8.00
CA LEU A 137 -15.52 -15.67 -7.62
C LEU A 137 -16.55 -16.59 -6.98
N GLU A 138 -16.76 -17.79 -7.53
CA GLU A 138 -17.73 -18.77 -7.01
C GLU A 138 -17.14 -19.68 -5.94
N ASP A 139 -15.83 -19.93 -5.96
CA ASP A 139 -15.09 -20.69 -4.94
C ASP A 139 -13.92 -19.87 -4.34
N PRO A 140 -14.17 -18.97 -3.38
CA PRO A 140 -13.13 -18.11 -2.82
C PRO A 140 -12.19 -18.82 -1.85
N THR A 141 -12.51 -20.04 -1.41
CA THR A 141 -11.60 -20.84 -0.56
C THR A 141 -10.79 -21.84 -1.36
N GLY A 142 -11.27 -22.25 -2.55
CA GLY A 142 -10.65 -23.27 -3.39
C GLY A 142 -10.93 -24.69 -2.89
N ASP A 143 -11.94 -24.87 -2.02
CA ASP A 143 -12.29 -26.14 -1.40
C ASP A 143 -13.45 -26.86 -2.10
N TYR A 144 -14.21 -26.15 -2.93
CA TYR A 144 -15.44 -26.70 -3.51
C TYR A 144 -15.15 -27.41 -4.84
N PHE A 145 -15.46 -28.71 -4.89
CA PHE A 145 -15.93 -29.35 -6.12
C PHE A 145 -17.41 -29.04 -6.30
N ALA A 146 -17.77 -27.79 -6.61
CA ALA A 146 -19.15 -27.47 -6.94
C ALA A 146 -19.48 -27.93 -8.37
N PHE A 147 -20.02 -29.16 -8.44
CA PHE A 147 -20.79 -29.81 -9.52
C PHE A 147 -20.24 -29.69 -10.96
#